data_AF-A0A929ISS3-F1
#
_entry.id   AF-A0A929ISS3-F1
#
_cell.length_a   1.000
_cell.length_b   1.000
_cell.length_c   1.000
_cell.angle_alpha   90.00
_cell.angle_beta   90.00
_cell.angle_gamma   90.00
#
_symmetry.space_group_name_H-M   'P 1'
#
loop_
_entity.id
_entity.type
_entity.pdbx_description
1 polymer ?
#
loop_
_entity_poly.entity_id
_entity_poly.type
_entity_poly.pdbx_seq_one_letter_code
_entity_poly.pdbx_strand_id
1 'polypeptide(L)'
;MMAGDYKVPELGEYAEIPPICEGAMSHSHPFGAAPDHQEALGFPGELVEDWHDKAIDRLGELLGQNRALRVYLDSCVRCGACTDKCHYFLGTGDPKNMPVA
;
A
#
# COMPACT_ATOMS: atom_id res chain seq x y z
N MET A 1 -14.68 -16.91 -5.44
CA MET A 1 -14.75 -15.47 -5.74
C MET A 1 -15.66 -14.85 -4.69
N MET A 2 -15.16 -13.89 -3.90
CA MET A 2 -15.96 -13.23 -2.87
C MET A 2 -17.06 -12.41 -3.57
N ALA A 3 -18.32 -12.86 -3.46
CA ALA A 3 -19.49 -12.15 -3.95
C ALA A 3 -19.96 -11.18 -2.86
N GLY A 4 -19.31 -10.01 -2.77
CA GLY A 4 -19.85 -8.89 -2.02
C GLY A 4 -20.77 -8.04 -2.91
N ASP A 5 -21.72 -7.31 -2.31
CA ASP A 5 -22.46 -6.25 -2.99
C ASP A 5 -21.55 -5.03 -3.19
N TYR A 6 -20.80 -5.00 -4.30
CA TYR A 6 -20.01 -3.84 -4.68
C TYR A 6 -20.57 -3.18 -5.94
N LYS A 7 -20.62 -1.85 -5.93
CA LYS A 7 -21.02 -1.06 -7.09
C LYS A 7 -19.80 -0.90 -8.01
N VAL A 8 -19.81 -1.57 -9.16
CA VAL A 8 -18.80 -1.35 -10.20
C VAL A 8 -19.19 -0.09 -10.99
N PRO A 9 -18.37 0.97 -10.99
CA PRO A 9 -18.62 2.13 -11.83
C PRO A 9 -18.36 1.81 -13.30
N GLU A 10 -19.15 2.38 -14.21
CA GLU A 10 -18.83 2.37 -15.64
C GLU A 10 -17.66 3.33 -15.91
N LEU A 11 -16.64 2.85 -16.63
CA LEU A 11 -15.47 3.67 -16.95
C LEU A 11 -15.72 4.43 -18.25
N GLY A 12 -15.65 5.76 -18.18
CA GLY A 12 -15.66 6.65 -19.35
C GLY A 12 -14.28 6.78 -20.00
N GLU A 13 -14.18 7.65 -21.02
CA GLU A 13 -12.90 7.99 -21.68
C GLU A 13 -11.90 8.63 -20.71
N TYR A 14 -12.39 9.42 -19.75
CA TYR A 14 -11.61 10.10 -18.73
C TYR A 14 -11.99 9.56 -17.34
N ALA A 15 -10.99 9.38 -16.48
CA ALA A 15 -11.21 9.01 -15.10
C ALA A 15 -11.82 10.19 -14.32
N GLU A 16 -12.90 9.94 -13.60
CA GLU A 16 -13.47 10.90 -12.65
C GLU A 16 -12.69 10.84 -11.34
N ILE A 17 -12.35 12.01 -10.80
CA ILE A 17 -11.63 12.12 -9.54
C ILE A 17 -12.66 12.06 -8.40
N PRO A 18 -12.62 11.04 -7.52
CA PRO A 18 -13.57 10.94 -6.43
C PRO A 18 -13.31 12.04 -5.39
N PRO A 19 -14.35 12.48 -4.64
CA PRO A 19 -14.16 13.32 -3.47
C PRO A 19 -13.39 12.54 -2.38
N ILE A 20 -12.74 13.29 -1.50
CA ILE A 20 -12.04 12.71 -0.34
C ILE A 20 -13.05 11.98 0.56
N CYS A 21 -12.74 10.73 0.88
CA CYS A 21 -13.51 9.85 1.76
C CYS A 21 -12.56 9.23 2.80
N GLU A 22 -12.33 9.94 3.90
CA GLU A 22 -11.42 9.49 4.95
C GLU A 22 -11.89 8.18 5.59
N GLY A 23 -10.98 7.21 5.67
CA GLY A 23 -11.26 5.94 6.33
C GLY A 23 -12.14 4.99 5.52
N ALA A 24 -12.35 5.23 4.22
CA ALA A 24 -13.09 4.33 3.34
C ALA A 24 -12.55 2.89 3.41
N MET A 25 -11.23 2.72 3.63
CA MET A 25 -10.58 1.41 3.74
C MET A 25 -10.27 0.94 5.16
N SER A 26 -10.77 1.65 6.19
CA SER A 26 -10.48 1.32 7.60
C SER A 26 -10.86 -0.10 8.03
N HIS A 27 -11.82 -0.72 7.36
CA HIS A 27 -12.28 -2.08 7.62
C HIS A 27 -11.49 -3.16 6.85
N SER A 28 -10.70 -2.76 5.85
CA SER A 28 -10.01 -3.68 4.95
C SER A 28 -8.60 -3.97 5.42
N HIS A 29 -8.25 -5.25 5.55
CA HIS A 29 -6.90 -5.71 5.84
C HIS A 29 -6.60 -7.01 5.09
N PRO A 30 -5.33 -7.27 4.73
CA PRO A 30 -4.94 -8.56 4.16
C PRO A 30 -5.21 -9.71 5.13
N PHE A 31 -5.57 -10.86 4.60
CA PHE A 31 -5.63 -12.09 5.39
C PHE A 31 -4.20 -12.56 5.71
N GLY A 32 -3.94 -12.85 6.98
CA GLY A 32 -2.66 -13.43 7.40
C GLY A 32 -2.43 -14.79 6.75
N ALA A 33 -1.19 -15.05 6.31
CA ALA A 33 -0.79 -16.36 5.81
C ALA A 33 -0.72 -17.37 6.97
N ALA A 34 -1.00 -18.65 6.68
CA ALA A 34 -0.83 -19.72 7.66
C ALA A 34 0.67 -19.88 8.03
N PRO A 35 0.99 -20.25 9.29
CA PRO A 35 2.37 -20.40 9.75
C PRO A 35 3.22 -21.32 8.87
N ASP A 36 2.66 -22.46 8.43
CA ASP A 36 3.33 -23.43 7.57
C ASP A 36 3.88 -22.81 6.26
N HIS A 37 3.20 -21.80 5.70
CA HIS A 37 3.65 -21.12 4.49
C HIS A 37 4.86 -20.21 4.76
N GLN A 38 4.89 -19.57 5.93
CA GLN A 38 5.98 -18.68 6.33
C GLN A 38 7.23 -19.49 6.67
N GLU A 39 7.06 -20.56 7.46
CA GLU A 39 8.15 -21.44 7.89
C GLU A 39 8.84 -22.11 6.70
N ALA A 40 8.07 -22.55 5.69
CA ALA A 40 8.62 -23.13 4.47
C ALA A 40 9.53 -22.15 3.68
N LEU A 41 9.32 -20.85 3.84
CA LEU A 41 10.16 -19.78 3.25
C LEU A 41 11.29 -19.33 4.19
N GLY A 42 11.40 -19.92 5.38
CA GLY A 42 12.36 -19.51 6.40
C GLY A 42 11.96 -18.25 7.18
N PHE A 43 10.70 -17.82 7.09
CA PHE A 43 10.14 -16.73 7.88
C PHE A 43 9.48 -17.26 9.17
N PRO A 44 9.41 -16.44 10.23
CA PRO A 44 8.67 -16.82 11.43
C PRO A 44 7.16 -16.95 11.13
N GLY A 45 6.51 -17.92 11.76
CA GLY A 45 5.07 -18.19 11.61
C GLY A 45 4.17 -17.09 12.18
N GLU A 46 4.71 -16.26 13.08
CA GLU A 46 4.04 -15.09 13.67
C GLU A 46 4.95 -13.86 13.64
N LEU A 47 4.37 -12.70 13.88
CA LEU A 47 5.11 -11.44 13.95
C LEU A 47 5.96 -11.41 15.23
N VAL A 48 7.27 -11.22 15.08
CA VAL A 48 8.22 -11.12 16.20
C VAL A 48 8.05 -9.80 16.96
N GLU A 49 8.38 -9.77 18.26
CA GLU A 49 8.17 -8.58 19.11
C GLU A 49 8.88 -7.32 18.59
N ASP A 50 10.08 -7.48 18.02
CA ASP A 50 10.96 -6.44 17.48
C ASP A 50 10.83 -6.24 15.96
N TRP A 51 9.68 -6.61 15.38
CA TRP A 51 9.49 -6.59 13.92
C TRP A 51 9.69 -5.21 13.28
N HIS A 52 9.31 -4.14 13.99
CA HIS A 52 9.47 -2.76 13.52
C HIS A 52 10.94 -2.43 13.28
N ASP A 53 11.78 -2.69 14.28
CA ASP A 53 13.21 -2.38 14.23
C ASP A 53 13.89 -3.25 13.16
N LYS A 54 13.57 -4.55 13.10
CA LYS A 54 14.05 -5.45 12.05
C LYS A 54 13.69 -4.98 10.64
N ALA A 55 12.47 -4.46 10.44
CA ALA A 55 12.05 -3.94 9.15
C ALA A 55 12.80 -2.65 8.78
N ILE A 56 13.02 -1.76 9.75
CA ILE A 56 13.79 -0.51 9.57
C ILE A 56 15.25 -0.82 9.25
N ASP A 57 15.88 -1.73 9.98
CA ASP A 57 17.27 -2.15 9.74
C ASP A 57 17.43 -2.73 8.34
N ARG A 58 16.52 -3.64 7.94
CA ARG A 58 16.53 -4.22 6.60
C ARG A 58 16.34 -3.17 5.51
N LEU A 59 15.45 -2.19 5.72
CA LEU A 59 15.30 -1.07 4.79
C LEU A 59 16.59 -0.25 4.70
N GLY A 60 17.27 0.00 5.83
CA GLY A 60 18.57 0.68 5.88
C GLY A 60 19.64 -0.03 5.04
N GLU A 61 19.74 -1.37 5.16
CA GLU A 61 20.64 -2.19 4.33
C GLU A 61 20.32 -2.03 2.84
N LEU A 62 19.03 -2.12 2.46
CA LEU A 62 18.59 -1.97 1.09
C LEU A 62 18.91 -0.59 0.52
N LEU A 63 18.77 0.48 1.32
CA LEU A 63 19.12 1.84 0.91
C LEU A 63 20.63 2.00 0.73
N GLY A 64 21.45 1.33 1.54
CA GLY A 64 22.91 1.32 1.39
C GLY A 64 23.37 0.71 0.06
N GLN A 65 22.63 -0.28 -0.45
CA GLN A 65 23.03 -1.07 -1.62
C GLN A 65 22.28 -0.70 -2.91
N ASN A 66 21.05 -0.17 -2.82
CA ASN A 66 20.19 0.10 -3.96
C ASN A 66 20.01 1.60 -4.22
N ARG A 67 20.68 2.11 -5.26
CA ARG A 67 20.53 3.52 -5.69
C ARG A 67 19.13 3.83 -6.22
N ALA A 68 18.52 2.93 -6.99
CA ALA A 68 17.21 3.17 -7.57
C ALA A 68 16.15 3.33 -6.46
N LEU A 69 16.20 2.48 -5.43
CA LEU A 69 15.32 2.59 -4.26
C LEU A 69 15.44 3.97 -3.59
N ARG A 70 16.67 4.45 -3.35
CA ARG A 70 16.90 5.80 -2.81
C ARG A 70 16.29 6.89 -3.69
N VAL A 71 16.50 6.83 -5.00
CA VAL A 71 15.95 7.81 -5.95
C VAL A 71 14.42 7.77 -5.96
N TYR A 72 13.81 6.58 -5.90
CA TYR A 72 12.35 6.46 -5.86
C TYR A 72 11.76 7.08 -4.59
N LEU A 73 12.39 6.88 -3.43
CA LEU A 73 11.95 7.49 -2.18
C LEU A 73 12.16 9.02 -2.16
N ASP A 74 13.23 9.51 -2.77
CA ASP A 74 13.55 10.95 -2.85
C ASP A 74 12.69 11.69 -3.90
N SER A 75 12.24 10.99 -4.94
CA SER A 75 11.49 11.59 -6.05
C SER A 75 10.13 12.18 -5.66
N CYS A 76 9.54 11.72 -4.56
CA CYS A 76 8.25 12.22 -4.10
C CYS A 76 8.43 13.45 -3.20
N VAL A 77 8.13 14.64 -3.73
CA VAL A 77 8.13 15.90 -2.96
C VAL A 77 6.82 16.16 -2.20
N ARG A 78 5.95 15.13 -2.10
CA ARG A 78 4.63 15.20 -1.44
C ARG A 78 3.72 16.34 -1.90
N CYS A 79 3.77 16.70 -3.20
CA CYS A 79 2.97 17.81 -3.75
C CYS A 79 1.52 17.46 -4.12
N GLY A 80 1.17 16.19 -4.28
CA GLY A 80 -0.19 15.77 -4.66
C GLY A 80 -0.49 15.78 -6.14
N ALA A 81 0.47 16.15 -7.00
CA ALA A 81 0.25 16.22 -8.45
C ALA A 81 -0.09 14.86 -9.10
N CYS A 82 0.21 13.75 -8.43
CA CYS A 82 -0.10 12.40 -8.90
C CYS A 82 -1.40 11.81 -8.33
N THR A 83 -2.08 12.52 -7.42
CA THR A 83 -3.25 12.01 -6.70
C THR A 83 -4.36 11.55 -7.62
N ASP A 84 -4.68 12.34 -8.64
CA ASP A 84 -5.73 12.07 -9.62
C ASP A 84 -5.39 10.95 -10.61
N LYS A 85 -4.15 10.43 -10.58
CA LYS A 85 -3.70 9.28 -11.39
C LYS A 85 -3.50 8.01 -10.57
N CYS A 86 -3.63 8.08 -9.24
CA CYS A 86 -3.41 6.95 -8.37
C CYS A 86 -4.61 6.00 -8.42
N HIS A 87 -4.44 4.80 -8.98
CA HIS A 87 -5.50 3.79 -9.06
C HIS A 87 -6.12 3.44 -7.70
N TYR A 88 -5.32 3.44 -6.62
CA TYR A 88 -5.82 3.16 -5.28
C TYR A 88 -6.70 4.30 -4.74
N PHE A 89 -6.31 5.56 -4.92
CA PHE A 89 -7.15 6.71 -4.56
C PHE A 89 -8.41 6.79 -5.42
N LEU A 90 -8.29 6.60 -6.74
CA LEU A 90 -9.44 6.61 -7.65
C LEU A 90 -10.48 5.54 -7.29
N GLY A 91 -10.03 4.40 -6.77
CA GLY A 91 -10.92 3.31 -6.34
C GLY A 91 -11.61 3.52 -4.99
N THR A 92 -11.05 4.32 -4.09
CA THR A 92 -11.53 4.40 -2.70
C THR A 92 -11.90 5.80 -2.22
N GLY A 93 -11.34 6.85 -2.82
CA GLY A 93 -11.39 8.23 -2.31
C GLY A 93 -10.61 8.42 -1.00
N ASP A 94 -9.96 7.37 -0.47
CA ASP A 94 -9.26 7.44 0.81
C ASP A 94 -7.91 8.14 0.63
N PRO A 95 -7.63 9.26 1.34
CA PRO A 95 -6.36 9.94 1.22
C PRO A 95 -5.18 9.04 1.62
N LYS A 96 -5.37 8.04 2.50
CA LYS A 96 -4.29 7.11 2.86
C LYS A 96 -3.84 6.20 1.71
N ASN A 97 -4.59 6.17 0.62
CA ASN A 97 -4.29 5.40 -0.59
C ASN A 97 -3.56 6.21 -1.67
N MET A 98 -3.07 7.42 -1.37
CA MET A 98 -2.20 8.19 -2.28
C MET A 98 -0.82 8.47 -1.63
N PRO A 99 0.25 8.69 -2.41
CA PRO A 99 1.63 8.85 -1.88
C PRO A 99 1.92 10.10 -1.03
N VAL A 100 0.92 10.93 -0.74
CA VAL A 100 1.07 12.24 -0.08
C VAL A 100 0.58 12.25 1.37
N ALA A 101 -0.33 11.35 1.72
CA ALA A 101 -1.01 11.33 3.01
C ALA A 101 -0.14 10.83 4.17
#